data_AF-A0A523XF13-F1
#
_entry.id   AF-A0A523XF13-F1
#
_cell.length_a   1.000
_cell.length_b   1.000
_cell.length_c   1.000
_cell.angle_alpha   90.00
_cell.angle_beta   90.00
_cell.angle_gamma   90.00
#
_symmetry.space_group_name_H-M   'P 1'
#
loop_
_entity.id
_entity.type
_entity.pdbx_description
1 polymer ?
#
loop_
_entity_poly.entity_id
_entity_poly.type
_entity_poly.pdbx_seq_one_letter_code
_entity_poly.pdbx_strand_id
1 'polypeptide(L)'
;MRGGNMKKIYLSVALIFLFFISISFSEEKIGYIDSQKIIDGYKAISNLKEQLNKLVAEWEKEAQKKKLEIDTLKNELKNQELMLSEETKRKKRKEIEQKETEYRGFIKEIWGEDGKSKKKHEELLKPVIEEISNVLEKIGEDDGYTIIFDISEGNIVFVKTGLDLTDRVLYEINKEFAVVSPQIKETKFYVFLFDELSAKAESKSLGRQISAFLKTGLDKFTNFEFIESKKVSEAMMSYGFIKEEELDNNQVRLVARRIEASIVVFGKIDISSGTVKLQLMWINFEKGNEVIKKDFSIDEKEEIEKLAQDVMTYLGREIKNQ
;
A
#
# COMPACT_ATOMS: atom_id res chain seq x y z
N MET A 1 -37.07 -70.32 -30.27
CA MET A 1 -36.99 -69.53 -29.00
C MET A 1 -35.56 -69.07 -28.66
N ARG A 2 -34.72 -68.64 -29.64
CA ARG A 2 -33.31 -68.23 -29.38
C ARG A 2 -33.07 -66.71 -29.35
N GLY A 3 -33.95 -65.91 -29.95
CA GLY A 3 -33.77 -64.44 -30.01
C GLY A 3 -34.11 -63.68 -28.72
N GLY A 4 -34.93 -64.26 -27.83
CA GLY A 4 -35.31 -63.62 -26.56
C GLY A 4 -34.16 -63.51 -25.56
N ASN A 5 -33.24 -64.49 -25.56
CA ASN A 5 -32.10 -64.50 -24.64
C ASN A 5 -31.00 -63.53 -25.08
N MET A 6 -30.79 -63.34 -26.39
CA MET A 6 -29.83 -62.37 -26.92
C MET A 6 -30.21 -60.93 -26.57
N LYS A 7 -31.49 -60.56 -26.69
CA LYS A 7 -31.98 -59.21 -26.31
C LYS A 7 -31.78 -58.91 -24.82
N LYS A 8 -31.94 -59.91 -23.95
CA LYS A 8 -31.68 -59.79 -22.51
C LYS A 8 -30.19 -59.58 -22.22
N ILE A 9 -29.31 -60.28 -22.93
CA ILE A 9 -27.84 -60.10 -22.81
C ILE A 9 -27.43 -58.67 -23.21
N TYR A 10 -27.93 -58.15 -24.33
CA TYR A 10 -27.62 -56.76 -24.74
C TYR A 10 -28.16 -55.73 -23.73
N LEU A 11 -29.35 -55.96 -23.18
CA LEU A 11 -29.92 -55.08 -22.16
C LEU A 11 -29.12 -55.12 -20.86
N SER A 12 -28.69 -56.31 -20.41
CA SER A 12 -27.84 -56.46 -19.22
C SER A 12 -26.46 -55.82 -19.39
N VAL A 13 -25.84 -55.96 -20.57
CA VAL A 13 -24.56 -55.31 -20.88
C VAL A 13 -24.72 -53.78 -20.93
N ALA A 14 -25.81 -53.28 -21.52
CA ALA A 14 -26.09 -51.84 -21.54
C ALA A 14 -26.32 -51.28 -20.13
N LEU A 15 -27.01 -52.02 -19.25
CA LEU A 15 -27.23 -51.61 -17.85
C LEU A 15 -25.92 -51.57 -17.06
N ILE A 16 -25.04 -52.55 -17.25
CA ILE A 16 -23.72 -52.59 -16.61
C ILE A 16 -22.86 -51.41 -17.12
N PHE A 17 -22.90 -51.12 -18.42
CA PHE A 17 -22.17 -49.99 -19.00
C PHE A 17 -22.68 -48.64 -18.47
N LEU A 18 -24.00 -48.49 -18.29
CA LEU A 18 -24.61 -47.32 -17.63
C LEU A 18 -24.20 -47.19 -16.16
N PHE A 19 -24.03 -48.30 -15.45
CA PHE A 19 -23.58 -48.30 -14.06
C PHE A 19 -22.10 -47.89 -13.91
N PHE A 20 -21.25 -48.21 -14.90
CA PHE A 20 -19.85 -47.77 -14.93
C PHE A 20 -19.66 -46.28 -15.28
N ILE A 21 -20.63 -45.65 -15.94
CA ILE A 21 -20.60 -44.19 -16.24
C ILE A 21 -20.84 -43.34 -14.98
N SER A 22 -21.43 -43.91 -13.93
CA SER A 22 -21.76 -43.20 -12.69
C SER A 22 -20.61 -43.13 -11.66
N ILE A 23 -19.40 -43.60 -12.00
CA ILE A 23 -18.23 -43.35 -11.16
C ILE A 23 -17.76 -41.92 -11.44
N SER A 24 -18.45 -40.95 -10.84
CA SER A 24 -17.94 -39.59 -10.72
C SER A 24 -16.73 -39.64 -9.80
N PHE A 25 -15.52 -39.53 -10.36
CA PHE A 25 -14.35 -39.16 -9.58
C PHE A 25 -14.60 -37.74 -9.09
N SER A 26 -14.93 -37.60 -7.81
CA SER A 26 -14.90 -36.29 -7.16
C SER A 26 -13.45 -35.82 -7.22
N GLU A 27 -13.18 -34.79 -8.02
CA GLU A 27 -11.87 -34.16 -8.04
C GLU A 27 -11.68 -33.45 -6.70
N GLU A 28 -10.82 -34.01 -5.84
CA GLU A 28 -10.49 -33.39 -4.55
C GLU A 28 -9.87 -32.01 -4.81
N LYS A 29 -10.52 -30.96 -4.33
CA LYS A 29 -10.09 -29.60 -4.60
C LYS A 29 -9.03 -29.20 -3.58
N ILE A 30 -7.83 -28.93 -4.07
CA ILE A 30 -6.67 -28.55 -3.25
C ILE A 30 -6.34 -27.08 -3.52
N GLY A 31 -6.12 -26.32 -2.46
CA GLY A 31 -5.64 -24.94 -2.50
C GLY A 31 -4.34 -24.75 -1.74
N TYR A 32 -3.73 -23.58 -1.88
CA TYR A 32 -2.63 -23.18 -1.02
C TYR A 32 -2.72 -21.70 -0.63
N ILE A 33 -2.05 -21.32 0.44
CA ILE A 33 -1.87 -19.94 0.90
C ILE A 33 -0.42 -19.68 1.30
N ASP A 34 -0.07 -18.41 1.35
CA ASP A 34 1.12 -17.91 2.01
C ASP A 34 0.71 -17.15 3.29
N SER A 35 0.75 -17.82 4.44
CA SER A 35 0.31 -17.21 5.71
C SER A 35 1.16 -16.00 6.12
N GLN A 36 2.45 -15.97 5.77
CA GLN A 36 3.31 -14.83 6.04
C GLN A 36 2.82 -13.59 5.28
N LYS A 37 2.48 -13.73 3.99
CA LYS A 37 1.86 -12.65 3.21
C LYS A 37 0.50 -12.23 3.77
N ILE A 38 -0.31 -13.18 4.24
CA ILE A 38 -1.61 -12.87 4.84
C ILE A 38 -1.44 -12.05 6.12
N ILE A 39 -0.54 -12.48 7.02
CA ILE A 39 -0.24 -11.78 8.27
C ILE A 39 0.30 -10.37 7.98
N ASP A 40 1.19 -10.23 6.99
CA ASP A 40 1.76 -8.93 6.64
C ASP A 40 0.75 -7.99 5.97
N GLY A 41 -0.20 -8.51 5.21
CA GLY A 41 -1.29 -7.76 4.58
C GLY A 41 -2.54 -7.55 5.45
N TYR A 42 -2.60 -8.13 6.65
CA TYR A 42 -3.75 -8.00 7.54
C TYR A 42 -3.75 -6.65 8.26
N LYS A 43 -4.76 -5.81 8.01
CA LYS A 43 -4.82 -4.43 8.53
C LYS A 43 -4.80 -4.34 10.06
N ALA A 44 -5.38 -5.32 10.75
CA ALA A 44 -5.39 -5.35 12.21
C ALA A 44 -3.98 -5.54 12.83
N ILE A 45 -3.01 -6.05 12.05
CA ILE A 45 -1.67 -6.39 12.56
C ILE A 45 -0.88 -5.16 13.02
N SER A 46 -1.20 -3.97 12.51
CA SER A 46 -0.45 -2.74 12.77
C SER A 46 -0.37 -2.40 14.26
N ASN A 47 -1.50 -2.49 14.97
CA ASN A 47 -1.54 -2.23 16.41
C ASN A 47 -0.72 -3.25 17.21
N LEU A 48 -0.75 -4.53 16.81
CA LEU A 48 0.04 -5.59 17.44
C LEU A 48 1.55 -5.41 17.19
N LYS A 49 1.93 -5.00 15.97
CA LYS A 49 3.32 -4.63 15.64
C LYS A 49 3.79 -3.45 16.50
N GLU A 50 2.96 -2.43 16.70
CA GLU A 50 3.30 -1.30 17.55
C GLU A 50 3.48 -1.70 19.03
N GLN A 51 2.59 -2.54 19.56
CA GLN A 51 2.71 -3.06 20.93
C GLN A 51 3.99 -3.87 21.13
N LEU A 52 4.33 -4.75 20.19
CA LEU A 52 5.56 -5.52 20.24
C LEU A 52 6.79 -4.60 20.18
N ASN A 53 6.80 -3.62 19.28
CA ASN A 53 7.91 -2.68 19.13
C ASN A 53 8.14 -1.85 20.40
N LYS A 54 7.06 -1.44 21.10
CA LYS A 54 7.17 -0.74 22.39
C LYS A 54 7.85 -1.61 23.45
N LEU A 55 7.43 -2.88 23.58
CA LEU A 55 8.03 -3.80 24.54
C LEU A 55 9.50 -4.08 24.24
N VAL A 56 9.85 -4.27 22.96
CA VAL A 56 11.24 -4.44 22.53
C VAL A 56 12.08 -3.21 22.90
N ALA A 57 11.60 -2.01 22.61
CA ALA A 57 12.29 -0.77 22.95
C ALA A 57 12.48 -0.60 24.47
N GLU A 58 11.51 -1.02 25.28
CA GLU A 58 11.62 -1.02 26.75
C GLU A 58 12.73 -1.98 27.24
N TRP A 59 12.77 -3.20 26.72
CA TRP A 59 13.82 -4.18 27.06
C TRP A 59 15.19 -3.73 26.59
N GLU A 60 15.30 -3.14 25.40
CA GLU A 60 16.56 -2.57 24.89
C GLU A 60 17.06 -1.45 25.79
N LYS A 61 16.16 -0.54 26.22
CA LYS A 61 16.50 0.53 27.15
C LYS A 61 16.98 -0.02 28.50
N GLU A 62 16.33 -1.07 29.02
CA GLU A 62 16.77 -1.71 30.26
C GLU A 62 18.13 -2.40 30.09
N ALA A 63 18.35 -3.10 28.98
CA ALA A 63 19.64 -3.71 28.65
C ALA A 63 20.77 -2.66 28.59
N GLN A 64 20.52 -1.54 27.90
CA GLN A 64 21.46 -0.43 27.80
C GLN A 64 21.79 0.17 29.17
N LYS A 65 20.78 0.37 30.03
CA LYS A 65 20.99 0.86 31.39
C LYS A 65 21.91 -0.06 32.20
N LYS A 66 21.62 -1.37 32.23
CA LYS A 66 22.46 -2.36 32.94
C LYS A 66 23.90 -2.37 32.38
N LYS A 67 24.03 -2.27 31.06
CA LYS A 67 25.34 -2.22 30.39
C LYS A 67 26.14 -0.97 30.78
N LEU A 68 25.50 0.20 30.81
CA LEU A 68 26.13 1.46 31.21
C LEU A 68 26.59 1.44 32.68
N GLU A 69 25.80 0.84 33.58
CA GLU A 69 26.18 0.66 34.98
C GLU A 69 27.47 -0.19 35.10
N ILE A 70 27.55 -1.31 34.36
CA ILE A 70 28.74 -2.16 34.32
C ILE A 70 29.95 -1.38 33.81
N ASP A 71 29.80 -0.66 32.70
CA ASP A 71 30.90 0.08 32.08
C ASP A 71 31.39 1.23 32.97
N THR A 72 30.49 1.88 33.71
CA THR A 72 30.83 2.90 34.72
C THR A 72 31.66 2.30 35.85
N LEU A 73 31.22 1.18 36.44
CA LEU A 73 31.95 0.49 37.52
C LEU A 73 33.34 0.03 37.07
N LYS A 74 33.46 -0.49 35.84
CA LYS A 74 34.75 -0.88 35.24
C LYS A 74 35.68 0.32 35.08
N ASN A 75 35.16 1.44 34.56
CA ASN A 75 35.93 2.66 34.37
C ASN A 75 36.40 3.25 35.71
N GLU A 76 35.53 3.28 36.73
CA GLU A 76 35.91 3.70 38.08
C GLU A 76 37.03 2.85 38.66
N LEU A 77 36.89 1.51 38.58
CA LEU A 77 37.89 0.58 39.09
C LEU A 77 39.24 0.82 38.39
N LYS A 78 39.24 0.97 37.06
CA LYS A 78 40.44 1.25 36.27
C LYS A 78 41.11 2.57 36.65
N ASN A 79 40.31 3.63 36.84
CA ASN A 79 40.84 4.98 37.13
C ASN A 79 41.37 5.12 38.56
N GLN A 80 40.79 4.38 39.52
CA GLN A 80 41.14 4.48 40.93
C GLN A 80 42.05 3.34 41.41
N GLU A 81 42.43 2.40 40.54
CA GLU A 81 43.07 1.14 40.92
C GLU A 81 44.30 1.32 41.83
N LEU A 82 45.16 2.29 41.51
CA LEU A 82 46.39 2.55 42.27
C LEU A 82 46.13 3.15 43.68
N MET A 83 44.94 3.70 43.92
CA MET A 83 44.56 4.37 45.17
C MET A 83 43.71 3.47 46.09
N LEU A 84 43.24 2.32 45.61
CA LEU A 84 42.36 1.41 46.34
C LEU A 84 43.15 0.31 47.05
N SER A 85 42.71 -0.07 48.26
CA SER A 85 43.21 -1.27 48.94
C SER A 85 42.79 -2.55 48.21
N GLU A 86 43.54 -3.64 48.39
CA GLU A 86 43.23 -4.93 47.75
C GLU A 86 41.85 -5.48 48.15
N GLU A 87 41.40 -5.23 49.38
CA GLU A 87 40.05 -5.62 49.80
C GLU A 87 38.96 -4.87 49.01
N THR A 88 39.14 -3.56 48.81
CA THR A 88 38.18 -2.73 48.06
C THR A 88 38.17 -3.08 46.58
N LYS A 89 39.33 -3.34 45.98
CA LYS A 89 39.42 -3.85 44.60
C LYS A 89 38.67 -5.17 44.44
N ARG A 90 38.84 -6.10 45.38
CA ARG A 90 38.12 -7.39 45.37
C ARG A 90 36.61 -7.20 45.45
N LYS A 91 36.12 -6.27 46.30
CA LYS A 91 34.69 -5.95 46.40
C LYS A 91 34.15 -5.38 45.07
N LYS A 92 34.82 -4.38 44.48
CA LYS A 92 34.42 -3.79 43.18
C LYS A 92 34.44 -4.82 42.04
N ARG A 93 35.45 -5.69 41.97
CA ARG A 93 35.49 -6.79 40.96
C ARG A 93 34.31 -7.74 41.10
N LYS A 94 33.98 -8.13 42.34
CA LYS A 94 32.84 -9.01 42.62
C LYS A 94 31.50 -8.35 42.25
N GLU A 95 31.37 -7.05 42.50
CA GLU A 95 30.19 -6.27 42.10
C GLU A 95 30.04 -6.21 40.57
N ILE A 96 31.13 -5.95 39.84
CA ILE A 96 31.14 -5.98 38.37
C ILE A 96 30.73 -7.36 37.84
N GLU A 97 31.33 -8.43 38.37
CA GLU A 97 31.02 -9.81 37.97
C GLU A 97 29.55 -10.18 38.24
N GLN A 98 29.01 -9.73 39.37
CA GLN A 98 27.59 -9.88 39.69
C GLN A 98 26.72 -9.15 38.66
N LYS A 99 27.01 -7.87 38.36
CA LYS A 99 26.26 -7.06 37.40
C LYS A 99 26.34 -7.63 35.98
N GLU A 100 27.49 -8.15 35.57
CA GLU A 100 27.64 -8.84 34.29
C GLU A 100 26.81 -10.12 34.21
N THR A 101 26.72 -10.86 35.32
CA THR A 101 25.88 -12.05 35.42
C THR A 101 24.40 -11.69 35.34
N GLU A 102 23.97 -10.63 36.04
CA GLU A 102 22.62 -10.06 35.95
C GLU A 102 22.29 -9.63 34.52
N TYR A 103 23.22 -8.96 33.83
CA TYR A 103 23.04 -8.56 32.43
C TYR A 103 22.89 -9.76 31.49
N ARG A 104 23.80 -10.75 31.57
CA ARG A 104 23.68 -11.98 30.77
C ARG A 104 22.38 -12.73 31.05
N GLY A 105 21.97 -12.78 32.32
CA GLY A 105 20.70 -13.35 32.74
C GLY A 105 19.52 -12.63 32.10
N PHE A 106 19.51 -11.30 32.14
CA PHE A 106 18.48 -10.47 31.51
C PHE A 106 18.42 -10.69 29.98
N ILE A 107 19.57 -10.69 29.29
CA ILE A 107 19.59 -10.94 27.83
C ILE A 107 19.00 -12.33 27.52
N LYS A 108 19.37 -13.35 28.28
CA LYS A 108 18.84 -14.72 28.11
C LYS A 108 17.34 -14.79 28.43
N GLU A 109 16.88 -14.08 29.44
CA GLU A 109 15.47 -14.04 29.84
C GLU A 109 14.59 -13.40 28.75
N ILE A 110 15.07 -12.36 28.08
CA ILE A 110 14.31 -11.67 27.03
C ILE A 110 14.46 -12.36 25.66
N TRP A 111 15.69 -12.64 25.23
CA TRP A 111 16.02 -13.09 23.87
C TRP A 111 16.58 -14.52 23.79
N GLY A 112 16.52 -15.30 24.86
CA GLY A 112 16.85 -16.73 24.81
C GLY A 112 15.84 -17.54 23.98
N GLU A 113 16.13 -18.83 23.81
CA GLU A 113 15.32 -19.77 23.02
C GLU A 113 13.83 -19.82 23.45
N ASP A 114 13.59 -19.68 24.76
CA ASP A 114 12.26 -19.56 25.38
C ASP A 114 12.05 -18.18 26.05
N GLY A 115 12.73 -17.17 25.52
CA GLY A 115 12.73 -15.81 26.06
C GLY A 115 11.36 -15.13 25.98
N LYS A 116 11.17 -14.09 26.78
CA LYS A 116 9.93 -13.30 26.82
C LYS A 116 9.58 -12.70 25.46
N SER A 117 10.57 -12.32 24.66
CA SER A 117 10.35 -11.71 23.34
C SER A 117 9.63 -12.66 22.39
N LYS A 118 10.12 -13.90 22.27
CA LYS A 118 9.49 -14.95 21.44
C LYS A 118 8.08 -15.28 21.92
N LYS A 119 7.92 -15.54 23.22
CA LYS A 119 6.61 -15.84 23.83
C LYS A 119 5.60 -14.72 23.58
N LYS A 120 6.03 -13.46 23.70
CA LYS A 120 5.13 -12.33 23.48
C LYS A 120 4.77 -12.14 22.02
N HIS A 121 5.72 -12.39 21.11
CA HIS A 121 5.44 -12.41 19.68
C HIS A 121 4.39 -13.48 19.32
N GLU A 122 4.54 -14.71 19.81
CA GLU A 122 3.57 -15.79 19.64
C GLU A 122 2.20 -15.44 20.25
N GLU A 123 2.17 -14.90 21.47
CA GLU A 123 0.94 -14.48 22.15
C GLU A 123 0.17 -13.40 21.35
N LEU A 124 0.89 -12.41 20.81
CA LEU A 124 0.29 -11.33 20.02
C LEU A 124 -0.20 -11.81 18.65
N LEU A 125 0.48 -12.79 18.04
CA LEU A 125 0.06 -13.36 16.75
C LEU A 125 -1.08 -14.37 16.87
N LYS A 126 -1.23 -15.03 18.02
CA LYS A 126 -2.29 -16.01 18.25
C LYS A 126 -3.70 -15.57 17.76
N PRO A 127 -4.23 -14.39 18.14
CA PRO A 127 -5.55 -13.95 17.65
C PRO A 127 -5.59 -13.73 16.13
N VAL A 128 -4.46 -13.36 15.50
CA VAL A 128 -4.39 -13.23 14.04
C VAL A 128 -4.45 -14.59 13.37
N ILE A 129 -3.73 -15.57 13.89
CA ILE A 129 -3.74 -16.95 13.38
C ILE A 129 -5.14 -17.56 13.52
N GLU A 130 -5.82 -17.32 14.65
CA GLU A 130 -7.20 -17.76 14.87
C GLU A 130 -8.15 -17.14 13.83
N GLU A 131 -8.04 -15.85 13.54
CA GLU A 131 -8.88 -15.18 12.55
C GLU A 131 -8.62 -15.69 11.12
N ILE A 132 -7.35 -15.89 10.74
CA ILE A 132 -6.98 -16.51 9.46
C ILE A 132 -7.58 -17.91 9.35
N SER A 133 -7.51 -18.71 10.42
CA SER A 133 -8.10 -20.05 10.46
C SER A 133 -9.61 -20.03 10.22
N ASN A 134 -10.34 -19.10 10.85
CA ASN A 134 -11.79 -18.95 10.66
C ASN A 134 -12.14 -18.61 9.20
N VAL A 135 -11.38 -17.72 8.59
CA VAL A 135 -11.56 -17.35 7.17
C VAL A 135 -11.26 -18.52 6.24
N LEU A 136 -10.20 -19.28 6.52
CA LEU A 136 -9.83 -20.47 5.75
C LEU A 136 -10.87 -21.58 5.85
N GLU A 137 -11.41 -21.84 7.04
CA GLU A 137 -12.47 -22.84 7.26
C GLU A 137 -13.70 -22.48 6.43
N LYS A 138 -14.13 -21.21 6.49
CA LYS A 138 -15.25 -20.71 5.69
C LYS A 138 -15.01 -20.85 4.18
N ILE A 139 -13.82 -20.45 3.70
CA ILE A 139 -13.47 -20.61 2.28
C ILE A 139 -13.43 -22.10 1.92
N GLY A 140 -12.92 -22.96 2.80
CA GLY A 140 -12.89 -24.40 2.59
C GLY A 140 -14.27 -24.99 2.37
N GLU A 141 -15.23 -24.64 3.24
CA GLU A 141 -16.61 -25.08 3.17
C GLU A 141 -17.36 -24.51 1.95
N ASP A 142 -17.31 -23.18 1.76
CA ASP A 142 -18.07 -22.48 0.72
C ASP A 142 -17.68 -22.93 -0.70
N ASP A 143 -16.38 -23.22 -0.89
CA ASP A 143 -15.82 -23.56 -2.21
C ASP A 143 -15.52 -25.05 -2.41
N GLY A 144 -15.75 -25.87 -1.39
CA GLY A 144 -15.51 -27.31 -1.40
C GLY A 144 -14.02 -27.67 -1.51
N TYR A 145 -13.13 -26.93 -0.85
CA TYR A 145 -11.72 -27.35 -0.72
C TYR A 145 -11.58 -28.44 0.33
N THR A 146 -10.96 -29.54 -0.07
CA THR A 146 -10.66 -30.66 0.84
C THR A 146 -9.42 -30.36 1.68
N ILE A 147 -8.43 -29.70 1.09
CA ILE A 147 -7.16 -29.36 1.75
C ILE A 147 -6.68 -28.00 1.26
N ILE A 148 -6.23 -27.16 2.19
CA ILE A 148 -5.49 -25.91 1.92
C ILE A 148 -4.12 -26.03 2.58
N PHE A 149 -3.04 -25.93 1.80
CA PHE A 149 -1.68 -25.96 2.30
C PHE A 149 -1.13 -24.57 2.59
N ASP A 150 -0.41 -24.41 3.68
CA ASP A 150 0.42 -23.23 3.89
C ASP A 150 1.82 -23.46 3.30
N ILE A 151 2.26 -22.54 2.43
CA ILE A 151 3.55 -22.62 1.77
C ILE A 151 4.59 -21.68 2.39
N SER A 152 4.21 -20.89 3.41
CA SER A 152 5.13 -19.98 4.08
C SER A 152 6.27 -20.72 4.79
N GLU A 153 6.01 -21.93 5.27
CA GLU A 153 6.97 -22.82 5.91
C GLU A 153 7.10 -24.13 5.12
N GLY A 154 8.12 -24.22 4.26
CA GLY A 154 8.45 -25.48 3.57
C GLY A 154 9.27 -25.35 2.30
N ASN A 155 9.75 -26.48 1.78
CA ASN A 155 10.48 -26.57 0.51
C ASN A 155 9.53 -26.88 -0.65
N ILE A 156 8.48 -26.09 -0.84
CA ILE A 156 7.58 -26.22 -2.00
C ILE A 156 8.24 -25.51 -3.18
N VAL A 157 8.75 -26.29 -4.13
CA VAL A 157 9.54 -25.77 -5.27
C VAL A 157 8.63 -25.23 -6.38
N PHE A 158 7.41 -25.76 -6.52
CA PHE A 158 6.45 -25.34 -7.54
C PHE A 158 5.01 -25.71 -7.15
N VAL A 159 4.09 -24.77 -7.36
CA VAL A 159 2.64 -24.96 -7.34
C VAL A 159 2.02 -24.12 -8.45
N LYS A 160 0.91 -24.60 -9.02
CA LYS A 160 0.19 -23.87 -10.08
C LYS A 160 -0.50 -22.65 -9.48
N THR A 161 -0.26 -21.46 -10.03
CA THR A 161 -0.81 -20.17 -9.54
C THR A 161 -2.34 -20.16 -9.39
N GLY A 162 -3.06 -20.93 -10.19
CA GLY A 162 -4.53 -21.02 -10.10
C GLY A 162 -5.07 -21.69 -8.84
N LEU A 163 -4.20 -22.22 -7.96
CA LEU A 163 -4.56 -22.84 -6.68
C LEU A 163 -4.31 -21.90 -5.49
N ASP A 164 -3.80 -20.69 -5.74
CA ASP A 164 -3.47 -19.71 -4.71
C ASP A 164 -4.74 -19.05 -4.14
N LEU A 165 -4.89 -19.10 -2.82
CA LEU A 165 -5.98 -18.49 -2.08
C LEU A 165 -5.52 -17.26 -1.27
N THR A 166 -4.23 -16.91 -1.32
CA THR A 166 -3.63 -15.86 -0.48
C THR A 166 -4.39 -14.54 -0.59
N ASP A 167 -4.59 -14.04 -1.81
CA ASP A 167 -5.29 -12.77 -2.05
C ASP A 167 -6.76 -12.82 -1.66
N ARG A 168 -7.40 -13.98 -1.79
CA ARG A 168 -8.79 -14.19 -1.38
C ARG A 168 -8.94 -14.16 0.13
N VAL A 169 -8.05 -14.84 0.85
CA VAL A 169 -8.02 -14.82 2.33
C VAL A 169 -7.75 -13.41 2.81
N LEU A 170 -6.78 -12.71 2.21
CA LEU A 170 -6.49 -11.30 2.48
C LEU A 170 -7.71 -10.40 2.25
N TYR A 171 -8.50 -10.65 1.21
CA TYR A 171 -9.74 -9.92 0.97
C TYR A 171 -10.79 -10.17 2.06
N GLU A 172 -11.06 -11.44 2.39
CA GLU A 172 -12.08 -11.79 3.39
C GLU A 172 -11.70 -11.33 4.81
N ILE A 173 -10.44 -11.51 5.22
CA ILE A 173 -9.98 -11.10 6.56
C ILE A 173 -9.95 -9.57 6.73
N ASN A 174 -9.72 -8.83 5.65
CA ASN A 174 -9.73 -7.36 5.68
C ASN A 174 -11.12 -6.76 5.40
N LYS A 175 -12.16 -7.58 5.20
CA LYS A 175 -13.49 -7.14 4.77
C LYS A 175 -14.19 -6.24 5.78
N GLU A 176 -13.96 -6.46 7.08
CA GLU A 176 -14.46 -5.58 8.14
C GLU A 176 -13.64 -4.28 8.28
N PHE A 177 -12.36 -4.31 7.90
CA PHE A 177 -11.50 -3.13 7.77
C PHE A 177 -11.67 -2.42 6.43
N ALA A 178 -12.48 -3.00 5.54
CA ALA A 178 -13.13 -2.26 4.48
C ALA A 178 -14.27 -1.47 5.14
N VAL A 179 -13.90 -0.34 5.75
CA VAL A 179 -14.81 0.81 5.77
C VAL A 179 -15.42 0.88 4.38
N VAL A 180 -16.74 1.06 4.28
CA VAL A 180 -17.46 1.29 3.03
C VAL A 180 -16.93 2.56 2.36
N SER A 181 -15.72 2.49 1.80
CA SER A 181 -15.38 3.17 0.57
C SER A 181 -15.71 2.13 -0.48
N PRO A 182 -16.69 2.37 -1.36
CA PRO A 182 -16.67 1.73 -2.67
C PRO A 182 -15.24 1.83 -3.20
N GLN A 183 -14.80 0.92 -4.08
CA GLN A 183 -13.75 1.32 -5.00
C GLN A 183 -14.31 2.49 -5.83
N ILE A 184 -14.26 3.71 -5.28
CA ILE A 184 -14.22 4.89 -6.11
C ILE A 184 -12.85 4.77 -6.72
N LYS A 185 -12.82 4.35 -7.98
CA LYS A 185 -11.64 4.44 -8.82
C LYS A 185 -11.03 5.82 -8.56
N GLU A 186 -9.89 5.86 -7.89
CA GLU A 186 -9.26 7.13 -7.53
C GLU A 186 -9.00 7.88 -8.84
N THR A 187 -9.63 9.03 -8.98
CA THR A 187 -9.47 9.87 -10.16
C THR A 187 -8.10 10.52 -10.05
N LYS A 188 -7.08 9.83 -10.58
CA LYS A 188 -5.72 10.35 -10.65
C LYS A 188 -5.70 11.59 -11.52
N PHE A 189 -5.24 12.71 -10.98
CA PHE A 189 -5.23 13.96 -11.72
C PHE A 189 -3.89 14.69 -11.67
N TYR A 190 -3.64 15.52 -12.68
CA TYR A 190 -2.54 16.46 -12.68
C TYR A 190 -2.97 17.81 -13.26
N VAL A 191 -2.38 18.88 -12.73
CA VAL A 191 -2.53 20.24 -13.27
C VAL A 191 -1.17 20.69 -13.76
N PHE A 192 -1.00 20.80 -15.07
CA PHE A 192 0.21 21.33 -15.70
C PHE A 192 0.31 22.83 -15.48
N LEU A 193 1.54 23.34 -15.54
CA LEU A 193 1.76 24.79 -15.60
C LEU A 193 1.07 25.40 -16.83
N PHE A 194 0.30 26.46 -16.58
CA PHE A 194 -0.36 27.22 -17.65
C PHE A 194 0.68 28.08 -18.40
N ASP A 195 0.61 28.03 -19.73
CA ASP A 195 1.44 28.81 -20.66
C ASP A 195 1.14 30.31 -20.55
N GLU A 196 2.18 31.12 -20.32
CA GLU A 196 2.09 32.56 -20.11
C GLU A 196 2.42 33.31 -21.41
N LEU A 197 1.40 33.81 -22.10
CA LEU A 197 1.53 34.31 -23.47
C LEU A 197 2.03 35.76 -23.59
N SER A 198 2.17 36.47 -22.47
CA SER A 198 2.70 37.82 -22.43
C SER A 198 3.67 38.02 -21.26
N ALA A 199 4.67 38.87 -21.45
CA ALA A 199 5.64 39.25 -20.42
C ALA A 199 4.96 39.80 -19.14
N LYS A 200 3.76 40.37 -19.28
CA LYS A 200 2.97 40.85 -18.14
C LYS A 200 2.33 39.70 -17.35
N ALA A 201 1.89 38.63 -18.02
CA ALA A 201 1.44 37.41 -17.35
C ALA A 201 2.62 36.72 -16.64
N GLU A 202 3.77 36.63 -17.32
CA GLU A 202 5.00 36.01 -16.81
C GLU A 202 5.57 36.74 -15.59
N SER A 203 5.68 38.07 -15.66
CA SER A 203 6.16 38.89 -14.53
C SER A 203 5.27 38.78 -13.29
N LYS A 204 3.98 38.49 -13.47
CA LYS A 204 3.04 38.20 -12.39
C LYS A 204 2.96 36.71 -12.03
N SER A 205 3.61 35.82 -12.79
CA SER A 205 3.56 34.36 -12.62
C SER A 205 2.12 33.80 -12.55
N LEU A 206 1.21 34.38 -13.34
CA LEU A 206 -0.22 34.03 -13.30
C LEU A 206 -0.47 32.55 -13.61
N GLY A 207 0.31 31.97 -14.52
CA GLY A 207 0.20 30.56 -14.88
C GLY A 207 0.48 29.64 -13.69
N ARG A 208 1.52 29.95 -12.91
CA ARG A 208 1.86 29.20 -11.68
C ARG A 208 0.79 29.37 -10.60
N GLN A 209 0.30 30.60 -10.42
CA GLN A 209 -0.73 30.90 -9.42
C GLN A 209 -2.02 30.12 -9.68
N ILE A 210 -2.53 30.17 -10.93
CA ILE A 210 -3.71 29.40 -11.34
C ILE A 210 -3.48 27.91 -11.15
N SER A 211 -2.35 27.38 -11.62
CA SER A 211 -2.05 25.95 -11.52
C SER A 211 -2.05 25.46 -10.07
N ALA A 212 -1.44 26.22 -9.16
CA ALA A 212 -1.41 25.93 -7.73
C ALA A 212 -2.80 25.99 -7.08
N PHE A 213 -3.63 26.97 -7.46
CA PHE A 213 -4.99 27.09 -6.98
C PHE A 213 -5.86 25.92 -7.44
N LEU A 214 -5.80 25.57 -8.73
CA LEU A 214 -6.58 24.46 -9.30
C LEU A 214 -6.14 23.12 -8.70
N LYS A 215 -4.83 22.91 -8.53
CA LYS A 215 -4.31 21.74 -7.82
C LYS A 215 -4.92 21.65 -6.43
N THR A 216 -4.80 22.70 -5.63
CA THR A 216 -5.32 22.73 -4.24
C THR A 216 -6.84 22.56 -4.20
N GLY A 217 -7.55 23.10 -5.19
CA GLY A 217 -9.00 22.97 -5.32
C GLY A 217 -9.43 21.55 -5.65
N LEU A 218 -8.75 20.88 -6.59
CA LEU A 218 -9.03 19.51 -6.99
C LEU A 218 -8.60 18.48 -5.92
N ASP A 219 -7.51 18.75 -5.21
CA ASP A 219 -7.00 17.89 -4.13
C ASP A 219 -7.95 17.83 -2.90
N LYS A 220 -8.89 18.77 -2.80
CA LYS A 220 -9.95 18.76 -1.76
C LYS A 220 -11.04 17.73 -2.03
N PHE A 221 -11.16 17.21 -3.26
CA PHE A 221 -12.16 16.19 -3.58
C PHE A 221 -11.68 14.84 -3.06
N THR A 222 -12.49 14.21 -2.21
CA THR A 222 -12.10 12.97 -1.50
C THR A 222 -11.83 11.76 -2.40
N ASN A 223 -12.20 11.83 -3.67
CA ASN A 223 -12.03 10.77 -4.67
C ASN A 223 -10.95 11.08 -5.72
N PHE A 224 -10.19 12.16 -5.54
CA PHE A 224 -9.13 12.57 -6.44
C PHE A 224 -7.77 12.29 -5.80
N GLU A 225 -6.84 11.78 -6.59
CA GLU A 225 -5.46 11.55 -6.17
C GLU A 225 -4.54 12.44 -7.01
N PHE A 226 -3.83 13.38 -6.38
CA PHE A 226 -2.87 14.21 -7.08
C PHE A 226 -1.63 13.41 -7.48
N ILE A 227 -1.26 13.43 -8.76
CA ILE A 227 -0.02 12.82 -9.24
C ILE A 227 1.16 13.73 -8.90
N GLU A 228 2.13 13.22 -8.15
CA GLU A 228 3.34 13.97 -7.80
C GLU A 228 4.09 14.50 -9.04
N SER A 229 4.50 15.77 -9.00
CA SER A 229 5.24 16.43 -10.09
C SER A 229 6.53 15.71 -10.48
N LYS A 230 7.13 14.94 -9.57
CA LYS A 230 8.31 14.09 -9.88
C LYS A 230 7.99 13.04 -10.96
N LYS A 231 6.86 12.35 -10.86
CA LYS A 231 6.43 11.35 -11.86
C LYS A 231 6.17 11.99 -13.22
N VAL A 232 5.62 13.21 -13.21
CA VAL A 232 5.38 13.99 -14.44
C VAL A 232 6.70 14.41 -15.09
N SER A 233 7.64 14.91 -14.29
CA SER A 233 8.98 15.28 -14.75
C SER A 233 9.72 14.09 -15.35
N GLU A 234 9.69 12.92 -14.70
CA GLU A 234 10.28 11.67 -15.22
C GLU A 234 9.62 11.23 -16.54
N ALA A 235 8.30 11.34 -16.65
CA ALA A 235 7.57 11.04 -17.88
C ALA A 235 7.95 12.01 -19.02
N MET A 236 8.03 13.30 -18.74
CA MET A 236 8.46 14.32 -19.71
C MET A 236 9.89 14.09 -20.19
N MET A 237 10.82 13.82 -19.28
CA MET A 237 12.21 13.53 -19.63
C MET A 237 12.33 12.30 -20.54
N SER A 238 11.48 11.28 -20.33
CA SER A 238 11.48 10.08 -21.18
C SER A 238 11.09 10.36 -22.64
N TYR A 239 10.39 11.46 -22.90
CA TYR A 239 10.04 11.93 -24.25
C TYR A 239 10.92 13.10 -24.74
N GLY A 240 11.91 13.53 -23.93
CA GLY A 240 12.77 14.66 -24.24
C GLY A 240 12.12 16.04 -24.05
N PHE A 241 11.03 16.14 -23.29
CA PHE A 241 10.38 17.41 -22.98
C PHE A 241 11.03 18.06 -21.76
N ILE A 242 11.20 19.39 -21.80
CA ILE A 242 11.97 20.13 -20.78
C ILE A 242 11.07 21.01 -19.90
N LYS A 243 10.02 21.62 -20.47
CA LYS A 243 9.13 22.56 -19.79
C LYS A 243 7.67 22.17 -19.97
N GLU A 244 6.88 22.31 -18.92
CA GLU A 244 5.46 21.91 -18.92
C GLU A 244 4.62 22.88 -19.75
N GLU A 245 4.90 24.17 -19.59
CA GLU A 245 4.20 25.29 -20.24
C GLU A 245 4.41 25.34 -21.77
N GLU A 246 5.42 24.63 -22.29
CA GLU A 246 5.70 24.55 -23.73
C GLU A 246 5.04 23.33 -24.41
N LEU A 247 4.36 22.47 -23.65
CA LEU A 247 3.76 21.25 -24.18
C LEU A 247 2.54 21.53 -25.05
N ASP A 248 2.50 20.95 -26.25
CA ASP A 248 1.31 20.92 -27.08
C ASP A 248 0.29 19.86 -26.60
N ASN A 249 -0.93 19.88 -27.16
CA ASN A 249 -2.01 18.97 -26.79
C ASN A 249 -1.67 17.48 -26.98
N ASN A 250 -0.84 17.13 -27.96
CA ASN A 250 -0.40 15.76 -28.18
C ASN A 250 0.63 15.35 -27.13
N GLN A 251 1.58 16.24 -26.83
CA GLN A 251 2.61 16.00 -25.82
C GLN A 251 1.99 15.87 -24.42
N VAL A 252 1.03 16.72 -24.06
CA VAL A 252 0.25 16.59 -22.81
C VAL A 252 -0.41 15.21 -22.73
N ARG A 253 -1.02 14.71 -23.81
CA ARG A 253 -1.63 13.37 -23.85
C ARG A 253 -0.62 12.25 -23.65
N LEU A 254 0.57 12.35 -24.25
CA LEU A 254 1.62 11.35 -24.10
C LEU A 254 2.11 11.27 -22.65
N VAL A 255 2.33 12.42 -22.02
CA VAL A 255 2.73 12.52 -20.61
C VAL A 255 1.61 11.99 -19.72
N ALA A 256 0.37 12.45 -19.91
CA ALA A 256 -0.79 12.05 -19.12
C ALA A 256 -1.02 10.53 -19.13
N ARG A 257 -0.88 9.88 -20.29
CA ARG A 257 -0.96 8.42 -20.41
C ARG A 257 0.18 7.71 -19.68
N ARG A 258 1.40 8.25 -19.76
CA ARG A 258 2.59 7.66 -19.12
C ARG A 258 2.49 7.69 -17.60
N ILE A 259 1.88 8.74 -17.04
CA ILE A 259 1.64 8.89 -15.59
C ILE A 259 0.31 8.30 -15.14
N GLU A 260 -0.44 7.66 -16.04
CA GLU A 260 -1.75 7.05 -15.77
C GLU A 260 -2.78 8.05 -15.21
N ALA A 261 -2.75 9.29 -15.69
CA ALA A 261 -3.73 10.30 -15.29
C ALA A 261 -5.11 9.98 -15.87
N SER A 262 -6.13 10.03 -15.01
CA SER A 262 -7.54 9.99 -15.39
C SER A 262 -8.01 11.36 -15.86
N ILE A 263 -7.55 12.44 -15.21
CA ILE A 263 -7.85 13.82 -15.58
C ILE A 263 -6.56 14.63 -15.66
N VAL A 264 -6.40 15.44 -16.70
CA VAL A 264 -5.37 16.48 -16.72
C VAL A 264 -5.96 17.83 -17.06
N VAL A 265 -5.45 18.86 -16.38
CA VAL A 265 -5.82 20.25 -16.60
C VAL A 265 -4.58 21.03 -17.02
N PHE A 266 -4.72 21.87 -18.03
CA PHE A 266 -3.65 22.70 -18.57
C PHE A 266 -4.29 23.91 -19.27
N GLY A 267 -3.50 24.84 -19.78
CA GLY A 267 -4.10 25.99 -20.44
C GLY A 267 -3.11 27.07 -20.75
N LYS A 268 -3.66 28.21 -21.16
CA LYS A 268 -2.91 29.40 -21.51
C LYS A 268 -3.49 30.60 -20.78
N ILE A 269 -2.65 31.53 -20.38
CA ILE A 269 -3.06 32.77 -19.74
C ILE A 269 -2.32 33.95 -20.37
N ASP A 270 -3.06 35.02 -20.61
CA ASP A 270 -2.57 36.25 -21.22
C ASP A 270 -3.11 37.46 -20.45
N ILE A 271 -2.36 38.56 -20.46
CA ILE A 271 -2.84 39.88 -20.09
C ILE A 271 -2.75 40.77 -21.32
N SER A 272 -3.92 41.10 -21.89
CA SER A 272 -4.03 42.05 -22.99
C SER A 272 -5.12 43.08 -22.73
N SER A 273 -4.79 44.35 -22.98
CA SER A 273 -5.74 45.47 -22.89
C SER A 273 -6.43 45.63 -21.53
N GLY A 274 -5.72 45.37 -20.43
CA GLY A 274 -6.28 45.48 -19.07
C GLY A 274 -7.21 44.34 -18.67
N THR A 275 -7.18 43.22 -19.41
CA THR A 275 -7.97 42.02 -19.12
C THR A 275 -7.04 40.82 -19.02
N VAL A 276 -7.21 40.01 -17.97
CA VAL A 276 -6.61 38.68 -17.89
C VAL A 276 -7.52 37.72 -18.64
N LYS A 277 -6.98 37.01 -19.64
CA LYS A 277 -7.70 36.01 -20.42
C LYS A 277 -7.07 34.65 -20.17
N LEU A 278 -7.88 33.68 -19.80
CA LEU A 278 -7.46 32.31 -19.56
C LEU A 278 -8.21 31.38 -20.51
N GLN A 279 -7.46 30.57 -21.26
CA GLN A 279 -7.99 29.45 -22.01
C GLN A 279 -7.71 28.17 -21.23
N LEU A 280 -8.75 27.63 -20.59
CA LEU A 280 -8.71 26.35 -19.90
C LEU A 280 -8.78 25.23 -20.93
N MET A 281 -7.92 24.23 -20.73
CA MET A 281 -7.96 22.97 -21.46
C MET A 281 -7.90 21.82 -20.47
N TRP A 282 -8.71 20.79 -20.69
CA TRP A 282 -8.66 19.60 -19.84
C TRP A 282 -9.10 18.35 -20.60
N ILE A 283 -8.69 17.19 -20.11
CA ILE A 283 -8.98 15.88 -20.70
C ILE A 283 -9.48 14.97 -19.58
N ASN A 284 -10.56 14.23 -19.84
CA ASN A 284 -11.04 13.14 -19.00
C ASN A 284 -10.85 11.80 -19.72
N PHE A 285 -9.75 11.11 -19.41
CA PHE A 285 -9.35 9.84 -20.02
C PHE A 285 -10.33 8.69 -19.73
N GLU A 286 -11.23 8.84 -18.76
CA GLU A 286 -12.25 7.83 -18.47
C GLU A 286 -13.44 7.89 -19.44
N LYS A 287 -13.68 9.05 -20.04
CA LYS A 287 -14.83 9.31 -20.92
C LYS A 287 -14.42 9.51 -22.39
N GLY A 288 -13.14 9.79 -22.64
CA GLY A 288 -12.61 9.97 -23.99
C GLY A 288 -11.19 10.52 -23.95
N ASN A 289 -10.67 10.96 -25.08
CA ASN A 289 -9.32 11.56 -25.15
C ASN A 289 -9.33 12.92 -25.85
N GLU A 290 -10.49 13.58 -25.82
CA GLU A 290 -10.70 14.89 -26.42
C GLU A 290 -10.28 15.99 -25.45
N VAL A 291 -9.68 17.05 -26.01
CA VAL A 291 -9.33 18.24 -25.25
C VAL A 291 -10.55 19.14 -25.20
N ILE A 292 -11.14 19.28 -24.02
CA ILE A 292 -12.25 20.19 -23.78
C ILE A 292 -11.67 21.56 -23.49
N LYS A 293 -12.21 22.61 -24.14
CA LYS A 293 -11.71 23.98 -24.03
C LYS A 293 -12.77 24.92 -23.47
N LYS A 294 -12.37 25.87 -22.63
CA LYS A 294 -13.23 26.93 -22.12
C LYS A 294 -12.44 28.20 -21.86
N ASP A 295 -12.92 29.33 -22.38
CA ASP A 295 -12.31 30.63 -22.13
C ASP A 295 -12.95 31.33 -20.93
N PHE A 296 -12.12 32.02 -20.16
CA PHE A 296 -12.47 32.85 -19.02
C PHE A 296 -11.75 34.20 -19.12
N SER A 297 -12.33 35.24 -18.52
CA SER A 297 -11.70 36.56 -18.51
C SER A 297 -12.13 37.36 -17.29
N ILE A 298 -11.21 38.18 -16.77
CA ILE A 298 -11.47 39.10 -15.68
C ILE A 298 -10.70 40.42 -15.90
N ASP A 299 -11.15 41.52 -15.31
CA ASP A 299 -10.40 42.77 -15.33
C ASP A 299 -9.07 42.58 -14.59
N GLU A 300 -7.98 43.14 -15.12
CA GLU A 300 -6.63 42.98 -14.54
C GLU A 300 -6.50 43.52 -13.11
N LYS A 301 -7.41 44.40 -12.68
CA LYS A 301 -7.45 44.93 -11.32
C LYS A 301 -8.08 43.97 -10.32
N GLU A 302 -8.79 42.95 -10.78
CA GLU A 302 -9.43 41.97 -9.90
C GLU A 302 -8.44 40.89 -9.46
N GLU A 303 -8.75 40.26 -8.32
CA GLU A 303 -7.95 39.16 -7.76
C GLU A 303 -8.01 37.92 -8.65
N ILE A 304 -6.84 37.32 -8.91
CA ILE A 304 -6.72 36.14 -9.79
C ILE A 304 -7.45 34.92 -9.21
N GLU A 305 -7.62 34.87 -7.90
CA GLU A 305 -8.37 33.88 -7.15
C GLU A 305 -9.83 33.82 -7.59
N LYS A 306 -10.43 34.95 -7.98
CA LYS A 306 -11.81 34.98 -8.49
C LYS A 306 -11.90 34.25 -9.84
N LEU A 307 -10.96 34.51 -10.74
CA LEU A 307 -10.84 33.78 -12.00
C LEU A 307 -10.61 32.27 -11.76
N ALA A 308 -9.76 31.93 -10.79
CA ALA A 308 -9.49 30.55 -10.41
C ALA A 308 -10.72 29.84 -9.82
N GLN A 309 -11.53 30.55 -9.02
CA GLN A 309 -12.78 30.05 -8.46
C GLN A 309 -13.82 29.78 -9.55
N ASP A 310 -13.93 30.66 -10.56
CA ASP A 310 -14.81 30.46 -11.72
C ASP A 310 -14.39 29.21 -12.51
N VAL A 311 -13.10 29.02 -12.73
CA VAL A 311 -12.53 27.84 -13.38
C VAL A 311 -12.82 26.58 -12.55
N MET A 312 -12.60 26.60 -11.25
CA MET A 312 -12.90 25.47 -10.35
C MET A 312 -14.39 25.12 -10.34
N THR A 313 -15.26 26.12 -10.33
CA THR A 313 -16.71 25.92 -10.36
C THR A 313 -17.13 25.25 -11.67
N TYR A 314 -16.57 25.67 -12.79
CA TYR A 314 -16.75 25.03 -14.08
C TYR A 314 -16.25 23.57 -14.05
N LEU A 315 -14.99 23.33 -13.68
CA LEU A 315 -14.41 21.98 -13.62
C LEU A 315 -15.21 21.05 -12.72
N GLY A 316 -15.59 21.49 -11.51
CA GLY A 316 -16.37 20.68 -10.58
C GLY A 316 -17.74 20.29 -11.14
N ARG A 317 -18.39 21.17 -11.91
CA ARG A 317 -19.65 20.87 -12.59
C ARG A 317 -19.44 19.88 -13.74
N GLU A 318 -18.47 20.13 -14.62
CA GLU A 318 -18.26 19.28 -15.80
C GLU A 318 -17.75 17.89 -15.42
N ILE A 319 -16.86 17.78 -14.42
CA ILE A 319 -16.36 16.48 -13.97
C ILE A 319 -17.48 15.67 -13.27
N LYS A 320 -18.38 16.33 -12.54
CA LYS A 320 -19.52 15.65 -11.90
C LYS A 320 -20.60 15.20 -12.89
N ASN A 321 -20.77 15.92 -14.00
CA ASN A 321 -21.83 15.67 -14.99
C ASN A 321 -21.43 14.66 -16.09
N GLN A 322 -20.19 14.16 -16.09
CA GLN A 322 -19.69 13.22 -17.09
C GLN A 322 -19.68 11.78 -16.61
#